data_AF-I0R432-F1
#
_entry.id   AF-I0R432-F1
#
_cell.length_a   1.000
_cell.length_b   1.000
_cell.length_c   1.000
_cell.angle_alpha   90.00
_cell.angle_beta   90.00
_cell.angle_gamma   90.00
#
_symmetry.space_group_name_H-M   'P 1'
#
loop_
_entity.id
_entity.type
_entity.pdbx_description
1 polymer ?
#
loop_
_entity_poly.entity_id
_entity_poly.type
_entity_poly.pdbx_seq_one_letter_code
_entity_poly.pdbx_strand_id
1 'polypeptide(L)'
;MSKIQIVWRYSNIELLLNVIENANSDIEELMSEIREQNRLLCESMSGSSKESFESSYLKLHSHMIKLRIELESLVAKGRDAVRLTKEQDEKIAGKIGKRKG
;
A
#
# COMPACT_ATOMS: atom_id res chain seq x y z
N MET A 1 27.94 -3.22 -31.67
CA MET A 1 26.62 -3.91 -31.63
C MET A 1 25.81 -3.34 -30.48
N SER A 2 24.72 -2.63 -30.76
CA SER A 2 23.82 -2.13 -29.71
C SER A 2 23.16 -3.33 -29.01
N LYS A 3 23.26 -3.38 -27.68
CA LYS A 3 22.45 -4.30 -26.86
C LYS A 3 21.00 -3.86 -27.04
N ILE A 4 20.18 -4.71 -27.65
CA ILE A 4 18.71 -4.57 -27.54
C ILE A 4 18.40 -4.73 -26.05
N GLN A 5 17.96 -3.65 -25.42
CA GLN A 5 17.60 -3.62 -24.02
C GLN A 5 16.10 -3.44 -23.95
N ILE A 6 15.39 -4.41 -23.39
CA ILE A 6 13.97 -4.24 -23.07
C ILE A 6 13.96 -3.34 -21.83
N VAL A 7 13.60 -2.06 -22.01
CA VAL A 7 13.60 -1.08 -20.91
C VAL A 7 12.21 -1.01 -20.31
N TRP A 8 11.91 -1.94 -19.41
CA TRP A 8 10.78 -1.76 -18.51
C TRP A 8 11.17 -0.73 -17.45
N ARG A 9 10.36 0.31 -17.29
CA ARG A 9 10.58 1.35 -16.26
C ARG A 9 10.15 0.85 -14.88
N TYR A 10 10.76 -0.24 -14.40
CA TYR A 10 10.47 -0.83 -13.09
C TYR A 10 10.55 0.19 -11.95
N SER A 11 11.51 1.10 -12.04
CA SER A 11 11.67 2.22 -11.11
C SER A 11 10.42 3.10 -10.98
N ASN A 12 9.64 3.26 -12.06
CA ASN A 12 8.40 4.05 -11.99
C ASN A 12 7.30 3.29 -11.25
N ILE A 13 7.21 1.97 -11.43
CA ILE A 13 6.25 1.14 -10.71
C ILE A 13 6.63 1.09 -9.23
N GLU A 14 7.91 0.87 -8.93
CA GLU A 14 8.43 0.90 -7.55
C GLU A 14 8.18 2.25 -6.88
N LEU A 15 8.38 3.37 -7.59
CA LEU A 15 8.07 4.70 -7.08
C LEU A 15 6.58 4.83 -6.72
N LEU A 16 5.67 4.37 -7.58
CA LEU A 16 4.23 4.42 -7.31
C LEU A 16 3.85 3.54 -6.11
N LEU A 17 4.44 2.34 -5.99
CA LEU A 17 4.18 1.45 -4.86
C LEU A 17 4.68 2.05 -3.54
N ASN A 18 5.85 2.70 -3.54
CA ASN A 18 6.38 3.40 -2.37
C ASN A 18 5.47 4.57 -1.96
N VAL A 19 4.91 5.32 -2.91
CA VAL A 19 3.94 6.39 -2.61
C VAL A 19 2.69 5.83 -1.92
N ILE A 20 2.20 4.68 -2.37
CA ILE A 20 1.04 4.01 -1.76
C ILE A 20 1.37 3.50 -0.35
N GLU A 21 2.55 2.90 -0.16
CA GLU A 21 3.01 2.47 1.17
C GLU A 21 3.11 3.64 2.15
N ASN A 22 3.71 4.75 1.73
CA ASN A 22 3.80 5.96 2.56
C ASN A 22 2.42 6.49 2.92
N ALA A 23 1.51 6.58 1.94
CA ALA A 23 0.13 7.00 2.20
C ALA A 23 -0.59 6.06 3.19
N ASN A 24 -0.32 4.75 3.15
CA ASN A 24 -0.88 3.80 4.11
C ASN A 24 -0.32 4.01 5.53
N SER A 25 0.97 4.35 5.65
CA SER A 25 1.58 4.74 6.92
C SER A 25 1.01 6.05 7.48
N ASP A 26 0.83 7.06 6.63
CA ASP A 26 0.22 8.34 7.03
C ASP A 26 -1.23 8.14 7.54
N ILE A 27 -1.99 7.27 6.88
CA ILE A 27 -3.34 6.88 7.34
C ILE A 27 -3.30 6.26 8.74
N GLU A 28 -2.31 5.40 9.03
CA GLU A 28 -2.17 4.78 10.34
C GLU A 28 -1.89 5.80 11.44
N GLU A 29 -1.00 6.76 11.19
CA GLU A 29 -0.68 7.83 12.12
C GLU A 29 -1.92 8.69 12.42
N LEU A 30 -2.60 9.18 11.38
CA LEU A 30 -3.83 9.96 11.52
C LEU A 30 -4.94 9.18 12.25
N MET A 31 -5.07 7.88 11.98
CA MET A 31 -6.03 7.03 12.68
C MET A 31 -5.69 6.83 14.16
N SER A 32 -4.40 6.88 14.52
CA SER A 32 -3.94 6.87 15.91
C SER A 32 -4.32 8.18 16.62
N GLU A 33 -4.11 9.32 15.96
CA GLU A 33 -4.50 10.63 16.48
C GLU A 33 -6.02 10.75 16.70
N ILE A 34 -6.81 10.34 15.70
CA ILE A 34 -8.28 10.32 15.78
C ILE A 34 -8.74 9.43 16.94
N ARG A 35 -8.09 8.28 17.15
CA ARG A 35 -8.42 7.36 18.25
C ARG A 35 -8.21 8.03 19.61
N GLU A 36 -7.10 8.73 19.80
CA GLU A 36 -6.80 9.41 21.06
C GLU A 36 -7.75 10.59 21.31
N GLN A 37 -8.01 11.40 20.28
CA GLN A 37 -9.01 12.48 20.37
C GLN A 37 -10.40 11.96 20.74
N ASN A 38 -10.83 10.86 20.11
CA ASN A 38 -12.14 10.27 20.36
C ASN A 38 -12.24 9.63 21.76
N ARG A 39 -11.13 9.09 22.30
CA ARG A 39 -11.08 8.60 23.69
C ARG A 39 -11.41 9.72 24.67
N LEU A 40 -10.75 10.87 24.54
CA LEU A 40 -10.97 12.04 25.39
C LEU A 40 -12.41 12.58 25.27
N LEU A 41 -12.95 12.63 24.05
CA LEU A 41 -14.34 13.06 23.83
C LEU A 41 -15.34 12.09 24.47
N CYS A 42 -15.18 10.78 24.30
CA CYS A 42 -16.03 9.76 24.92
C CYS A 42 -16.07 9.85 26.45
N GLU A 43 -14.97 10.25 27.10
CA GLU A 43 -14.89 10.45 28.55
C GLU A 43 -15.73 11.66 29.00
N SER A 44 -15.88 12.68 28.16
CA SER A 44 -16.68 13.88 28.44
C SER A 44 -18.18 13.74 28.11
N MET A 45 -18.56 12.69 27.38
CA MET A 45 -19.94 12.47 26.91
C MET A 45 -20.72 11.48 27.79
N SER A 46 -22.05 11.58 27.76
CA SER A 46 -22.93 10.63 28.43
C SER A 46 -24.27 10.44 27.69
N GLY A 47 -24.99 9.38 28.05
CA GLY A 47 -26.30 9.04 27.48
C GLY A 47 -26.24 8.73 25.97
N SER A 48 -27.36 8.95 25.29
CA SER A 48 -27.56 8.59 23.88
C SER A 48 -26.59 9.28 22.90
N SER A 49 -26.06 10.45 23.27
CA SER A 49 -25.06 11.16 22.49
C SER A 49 -23.74 10.39 22.39
N LYS A 50 -23.31 9.77 23.51
CA LYS A 50 -22.12 8.94 23.58
C LYS A 50 -22.28 7.68 22.74
N GLU A 51 -23.39 6.98 22.89
CA GLU A 51 -23.69 5.76 22.12
C GLU A 51 -23.67 6.02 20.60
N SER A 52 -24.28 7.13 20.18
CA SER A 52 -24.31 7.54 18.77
C SER A 52 -22.92 7.89 18.22
N PHE A 53 -22.11 8.55 19.05
CA PHE A 53 -20.72 8.89 18.72
C PHE A 53 -19.84 7.63 18.61
N GLU A 54 -19.89 6.73 19.59
CA GLU A 54 -19.15 5.47 19.59
C GLU A 54 -19.51 4.60 18.38
N SER A 55 -20.80 4.51 18.04
CA SER A 55 -21.24 3.79 16.84
C SER A 55 -20.66 4.38 15.55
N SER A 56 -20.68 5.71 15.42
CA SER A 56 -20.12 6.42 14.26
C SER A 56 -18.61 6.22 14.15
N TYR A 57 -17.91 6.31 15.29
CA TYR A 57 -16.47 6.07 15.36
C TYR A 57 -16.11 4.65 14.94
N LEU A 58 -16.80 3.63 15.46
CA LEU A 58 -16.55 2.23 15.10
C LEU A 58 -16.75 1.96 13.61
N LYS A 59 -17.75 2.60 12.98
CA LYS A 59 -17.97 2.51 11.53
C LYS A 59 -16.78 3.09 10.76
N LEU A 60 -16.35 4.30 11.08
CA LEU A 60 -15.17 4.92 10.45
C LEU A 60 -13.94 4.02 10.63
N HIS A 61 -13.69 3.56 11.86
CA HIS A 61 -12.55 2.71 12.17
C HIS A 61 -12.54 1.42 11.36
N SER A 62 -13.70 0.76 11.23
CA SER A 62 -13.85 -0.44 10.41
C SER A 62 -13.56 -0.19 8.93
N HIS A 63 -14.08 0.92 8.36
CA HIS A 63 -13.82 1.27 6.98
C HIS A 63 -12.34 1.56 6.72
N MET A 64 -11.68 2.27 7.63
CA MET A 64 -10.27 2.62 7.49
C MET A 64 -9.36 1.40 7.62
N ILE A 65 -9.65 0.45 8.52
CA ILE A 65 -8.91 -0.83 8.56
C ILE A 65 -9.03 -1.59 7.24
N LYS A 66 -10.23 -1.66 6.65
CA LYS A 66 -10.43 -2.36 5.36
C LYS A 66 -9.63 -1.70 4.25
N LEU A 67 -9.65 -0.37 4.17
CA LEU A 67 -8.86 0.39 3.20
C LEU A 67 -7.37 0.07 3.33
N ARG A 68 -6.83 0.07 4.56
CA ARG A 68 -5.41 -0.25 4.79
C ARG A 68 -5.03 -1.64 4.30
N ILE A 69 -5.87 -2.65 4.60
CA ILE A 69 -5.65 -4.03 4.15
C ILE A 69 -5.66 -4.09 2.61
N GLU A 70 -6.55 -3.36 1.95
CA GLU A 70 -6.61 -3.29 0.49
C GLU A 70 -5.35 -2.65 -0.10
N LEU A 71 -4.83 -1.57 0.51
CA LEU A 71 -3.58 -0.92 0.10
C LEU A 71 -2.37 -1.85 0.27
N GLU A 72 -2.27 -2.56 1.40
CA GLU A 72 -1.23 -3.56 1.63
C GLU A 72 -1.28 -4.70 0.60
N SER A 73 -2.48 -5.18 0.28
CA SER A 73 -2.69 -6.20 -0.75
C SER A 73 -2.27 -5.70 -2.13
N LEU A 74 -2.60 -4.46 -2.47
CA LEU A 74 -2.23 -3.82 -3.74
C LEU A 74 -0.71 -3.70 -3.88
N VAL A 75 -0.05 -3.22 -2.82
CA VAL A 75 1.41 -3.10 -2.75
C VAL A 75 2.08 -4.45 -2.93
N ALA A 76 1.64 -5.47 -2.20
CA ALA A 76 2.19 -6.82 -2.29
C ALA A 76 2.08 -7.39 -3.71
N LYS A 77 0.90 -7.27 -4.34
CA LYS A 77 0.66 -7.69 -5.74
C LYS A 77 1.55 -6.93 -6.72
N GLY A 78 1.71 -5.62 -6.54
CA GLY A 78 2.58 -4.79 -7.37
C GLY A 78 4.04 -5.18 -7.27
N ARG A 79 4.54 -5.40 -6.04
CA ARG A 79 5.92 -5.85 -5.79
C ARG A 79 6.18 -7.22 -6.42
N ASP A 80 5.22 -8.15 -6.31
CA ASP A 80 5.35 -9.47 -6.92
C ASP A 80 5.37 -9.42 -8.46
N ALA A 81 4.53 -8.57 -9.06
CA ALA A 81 4.55 -8.33 -10.50
C ALA A 81 5.90 -7.77 -11.00
N VAL A 82 6.47 -6.81 -10.27
CA VAL A 82 7.81 -6.28 -10.57
C VAL A 82 8.86 -7.39 -10.50
N ARG A 83 8.84 -8.21 -9.45
CA ARG A 83 9.77 -9.33 -9.27
C ARG A 83 9.68 -10.34 -10.42
N LEU A 84 8.48 -10.83 -10.73
CA LEU A 84 8.25 -11.81 -11.79
C LEU A 84 8.70 -11.31 -13.16
N THR A 85 8.49 -10.02 -13.44
CA THR A 85 8.88 -9.43 -14.73
C THR A 85 10.40 -9.28 -14.82
N LYS A 86 11.08 -8.86 -13.74
CA LYS A 86 12.55 -8.83 -13.67
C LYS A 86 13.18 -10.22 -13.90
N GLU A 87 12.64 -11.26 -13.25
CA GLU A 87 13.11 -12.64 -13.44
C GLU A 87 12.92 -13.12 -14.90
N GLN A 88 11.83 -12.71 -15.54
CA GLN A 88 11.57 -13.05 -16.94
C GLN A 88 12.55 -12.33 -17.88
N ASP A 89 12.86 -11.06 -17.62
CA ASP A 89 13.85 -10.31 -18.41
C ASP A 89 15.24 -10.92 -18.32
N GLU A 90 15.68 -11.33 -17.12
CA GLU A 90 16.97 -12.00 -16.93
C GLU A 90 17.04 -13.31 -17.73
N LYS A 91 15.96 -14.08 -17.75
CA LYS A 91 15.85 -15.29 -18.59
C LYS A 91 15.95 -14.97 -20.08
N ILE A 92 15.30 -13.90 -20.55
CA ILE A 92 15.37 -13.45 -21.94
C ILE A 92 16.80 -13.01 -22.28
N ALA A 93 17.42 -12.18 -21.45
CA ALA A 93 18.79 -11.70 -21.63
C ALA A 93 19.80 -12.86 -21.70
N GLY A 94 19.67 -13.85 -20.80
CA GLY A 94 20.49 -15.06 -20.81
C GLY A 94 20.35 -15.89 -22.09
N LYS A 95 19.13 -16.02 -22.64
CA LYS A 95 18.88 -16.69 -23.93
C LYS A 95 19.48 -15.94 -25.12
N ILE A 96 19.41 -14.60 -25.13
CA ILE A 96 20.03 -13.77 -26.17
C ILE A 96 21.55 -13.90 -26.14
N GLY A 97 22.16 -13.88 -24.95
CA GLY A 97 23.61 -14.02 -24.76
C GLY A 97 24.15 -15.35 -25.31
N LYS A 98 23.44 -16.46 -25.06
CA LYS A 98 23.85 -17.80 -25.54
C LYS A 98 23.76 -18.00 -27.06
N ARG A 99 22.97 -17.20 -27.77
CA ARG A 99 22.86 -17.29 -29.25
C ARG A 99 23.95 -16.53 -30.00
N LYS A 100 24.74 -15.71 -29.31
CA LYS A 100 25.84 -14.93 -29.89
C LYS A 100 27.23 -15.52 -29.63
N GLY A 101 27.29 -16.70 -29.01
CA GLY A 101 28.51 -17.50 -28.81
C GLY A 101 28.55 -18.68 -29.75
#